data_AF-A0A382TFQ7-F1
#
_entry.id   AF-A0A382TFQ7-F1
#
_cell.length_a   1.000
_cell.length_b   1.000
_cell.length_c   1.000
_cell.angle_alpha   90.00
_cell.angle_beta   90.00
_cell.angle_gamma   90.00
#
_symmetry.space_group_name_H-M   'P 1'
#
loop_
_entity.id
_entity.type
_entity.pdbx_description
1 polymer ?
#
loop_
_entity_poly.entity_id
_entity_poly.type
_entity_poly.pdbx_seq_one_letter_code
_entity_poly.pdbx_strand_id
1 'polypeptide(L)'
;MFFAANNISIAEENSAAENSLRTKQHLSGLKFLRLFFGIKNILFFFIITFLFITESKSKNCLTFLPYGFNDYYVHLPQDSSFCVKEGKDLIFYKTDNHGGRLVSSEKFSKEIQVFGDSQVLGLDVEKIDHHYLQQLYKNNFIIYAAPNNGPYEVINFLNKNRDILNKKIIINFNFSVDLYRVELEWDPNNFVALKDYELNEILDYPLKYNWIIFKNLLSNKNFTLKRYNNNKMQKLFLNKNHNKIQ
;
A
#
# COMPACT_ATOMS: atom_id res chain seq x y z
N MET A 1 -13.93 3.41 52.65
CA MET A 1 -13.85 1.93 52.62
C MET A 1 -13.19 1.57 51.30
N PHE A 2 -12.07 0.86 51.41
CA PHE A 2 -11.15 0.48 50.35
C PHE A 2 -11.76 -0.54 49.36
N PHE A 3 -11.02 -0.74 48.25
CA PHE A 3 -10.88 -1.90 47.35
C PHE A 3 -11.08 -1.50 45.88
N ALA A 4 -10.21 -1.80 44.91
CA ALA A 4 -8.85 -2.33 44.91
C ALA A 4 -8.21 -1.98 43.55
N ALA A 5 -6.98 -1.48 43.56
CA ALA A 5 -6.13 -1.43 42.38
C ALA A 5 -5.38 -2.77 42.29
N ASN A 6 -5.63 -3.53 41.22
CA ASN A 6 -4.90 -4.72 40.77
C ASN A 6 -5.04 -4.71 39.24
N ASN A 7 -4.04 -4.81 38.37
CA ASN A 7 -2.61 -5.03 38.47
C ASN A 7 -1.96 -4.20 37.36
N ILE A 8 -1.08 -3.27 37.72
CA ILE A 8 -0.05 -2.76 36.81
C ILE A 8 1.04 -3.83 36.87
N SER A 9 1.18 -4.66 35.83
CA SER A 9 2.38 -5.47 35.73
C SER A 9 3.53 -4.52 35.41
N ILE A 10 4.33 -4.26 36.44
CA ILE A 10 5.70 -3.78 36.31
C ILE A 10 6.39 -4.73 35.34
N ALA A 11 6.65 -4.26 34.12
CA ALA A 11 7.64 -4.89 33.27
C ALA A 11 8.99 -4.46 33.83
N GLU A 12 9.67 -5.41 34.44
CA GLU A 12 11.00 -5.29 35.01
C GLU A 12 11.96 -4.62 34.03
N GLU A 13 12.42 -3.44 34.43
CA GLU A 13 13.72 -2.93 34.06
C GLU A 13 14.74 -3.77 34.84
N ASN A 14 15.12 -4.93 34.28
CA ASN A 14 16.30 -5.68 34.70
C ASN A 14 16.79 -6.58 33.57
N SER A 15 18.11 -6.63 33.44
CA SER A 15 18.89 -7.43 32.51
C SER A 15 18.92 -6.96 31.06
N ALA A 16 19.61 -5.83 30.86
CA ALA A 16 20.56 -5.70 29.76
C ALA A 16 21.66 -6.79 29.86
N ALA A 17 21.30 -8.07 29.76
CA ALA A 17 22.21 -9.22 29.68
C ALA A 17 21.51 -10.52 29.28
N GLU A 18 20.59 -10.53 28.30
CA GLU A 18 20.12 -11.81 27.72
C GLU A 18 19.90 -11.82 26.20
N ASN A 19 20.25 -10.73 25.49
CA ASN A 19 20.30 -10.68 24.02
C ASN A 19 21.72 -10.93 23.46
N SER A 20 22.50 -11.76 24.15
CA SER A 20 23.71 -12.36 23.59
C SER A 20 23.41 -13.83 23.29
N LEU A 21 22.58 -14.07 22.28
CA LEU A 21 22.66 -15.31 21.50
C LEU A 21 24.03 -15.29 20.80
N ARG A 22 25.07 -15.65 21.58
CA ARG A 22 26.39 -16.03 21.09
C ARG A 22 26.23 -17.37 20.38
N THR A 23 25.57 -17.36 19.24
CA THR A 23 25.75 -18.40 18.25
C THR A 23 27.12 -18.13 17.60
N LYS A 24 28.19 -18.62 18.25
CA LYS A 24 29.43 -18.95 17.53
C LYS A 24 29.11 -20.14 16.64
N GLN A 25 28.36 -19.91 15.57
CA GLN A 25 28.20 -20.87 14.50
C GLN A 25 29.37 -20.66 13.56
N HIS A 26 30.46 -21.38 13.84
CA HIS A 26 31.54 -21.59 12.87
C HIS A 26 30.99 -22.48 11.74
N LEU A 27 30.11 -21.93 10.91
CA LEU A 27 29.85 -22.48 9.59
C LEU A 27 31.05 -22.13 8.73
N SER A 28 32.05 -23.00 8.73
CA SER A 28 33.11 -22.98 7.70
C SER A 28 32.44 -22.78 6.35
N GLY A 29 32.82 -21.76 5.57
CA GLY A 29 32.15 -21.40 4.31
C GLY A 29 31.92 -22.58 3.36
N LEU A 30 32.75 -23.62 3.43
CA LEU A 30 32.60 -24.87 2.71
C LEU A 30 31.33 -25.70 3.05
N LYS A 31 30.89 -25.70 4.31
CA LYS A 31 29.67 -26.42 4.75
C LYS A 31 28.41 -25.64 4.41
N PHE A 32 28.47 -24.31 4.46
CA PHE A 32 27.39 -23.44 3.99
C PHE A 32 27.20 -23.60 2.47
N LEU A 33 28.28 -23.57 1.69
CA LEU A 33 28.24 -23.82 0.24
C LEU A 33 27.69 -25.22 -0.09
N ARG A 34 28.12 -26.29 0.61
CA ARG A 34 27.53 -27.63 0.41
C ARG A 34 26.03 -27.71 0.78
N LEU A 35 25.56 -26.88 1.71
CA LEU A 35 24.15 -26.77 2.08
C LEU A 35 23.30 -26.08 1.00
N PHE A 36 23.88 -25.20 0.17
CA PHE A 36 23.16 -24.55 -0.94
C PHE A 36 23.37 -25.26 -2.29
N PHE A 37 24.50 -25.95 -2.50
CA PHE A 37 24.90 -26.50 -3.80
C PHE A 37 24.92 -28.05 -3.87
N GLY A 38 24.34 -28.76 -2.90
CA GLY A 38 24.06 -30.19 -3.08
C GLY A 38 23.06 -30.42 -4.22
N ILE A 39 23.15 -31.54 -4.95
CA ILE A 39 22.29 -31.84 -6.12
C ILE A 39 20.78 -31.69 -5.81
N LYS A 40 20.36 -32.06 -4.59
CA LYS A 40 18.96 -31.88 -4.12
C LYS A 40 18.57 -30.40 -3.93
N ASN A 41 19.51 -29.54 -3.58
CA ASN A 41 19.29 -28.11 -3.32
C ASN A 41 19.38 -27.28 -4.61
N ILE A 42 20.16 -27.75 -5.59
CA ILE A 42 20.15 -27.21 -6.96
C ILE A 42 18.77 -27.42 -7.60
N LEU A 43 18.18 -28.61 -7.48
CA LEU A 43 16.83 -28.88 -7.98
C LEU A 43 15.79 -27.97 -7.29
N PHE A 44 15.91 -27.78 -5.98
CA PHE A 44 15.05 -26.87 -5.23
C PHE A 44 15.20 -25.41 -5.69
N PHE A 45 16.42 -24.95 -5.94
CA PHE A 45 16.68 -23.63 -6.51
C PHE A 45 16.00 -23.49 -7.87
N PHE A 46 16.17 -24.48 -8.77
CA PHE A 46 15.51 -24.49 -10.07
C PHE A 46 13.98 -24.45 -9.96
N ILE A 47 13.39 -25.23 -9.05
CA ILE A 47 11.94 -25.21 -8.77
C ILE A 47 11.48 -23.83 -8.29
N ILE A 48 12.21 -23.21 -7.36
CA ILE A 48 11.89 -21.87 -6.87
C ILE A 48 11.99 -20.84 -8.01
N THR A 49 13.10 -20.81 -8.75
CA THR A 49 13.22 -19.91 -9.91
C THR A 49 12.14 -20.18 -10.94
N PHE A 50 11.79 -21.44 -11.19
CA PHE A 50 10.71 -21.80 -12.11
C PHE A 50 9.37 -21.24 -11.64
N LEU A 51 9.03 -21.34 -10.35
CA LEU A 51 7.80 -20.74 -9.79
C LEU A 51 7.74 -19.20 -9.93
N PHE A 52 8.89 -18.52 -9.93
CA PHE A 52 8.97 -17.07 -10.13
C PHE A 52 9.00 -16.66 -11.62
N ILE A 53 9.42 -17.56 -12.52
CA ILE A 53 9.57 -17.29 -13.96
C ILE A 53 8.35 -17.77 -14.76
N THR A 54 7.61 -18.76 -14.26
CA THR A 54 6.39 -19.21 -14.92
C THR A 54 5.32 -18.12 -14.83
N GLU A 55 4.98 -17.59 -16.00
CA GLU A 55 3.85 -16.69 -16.20
C GLU A 55 2.56 -17.44 -15.89
N SER A 56 2.20 -17.42 -14.62
CA SER A 56 0.86 -17.75 -14.16
C SER A 56 0.06 -16.46 -14.31
N LYS A 57 -0.21 -16.02 -15.55
CA LYS A 57 -1.22 -14.97 -15.83
C LYS A 57 -2.34 -15.16 -14.82
N SER A 58 -2.60 -14.17 -13.97
CA SER A 58 -3.40 -14.40 -12.78
C SER A 58 -4.82 -14.84 -13.18
N LYS A 59 -5.05 -16.15 -13.36
CA LYS A 59 -6.40 -16.70 -13.51
C LYS A 59 -7.21 -16.48 -12.24
N ASN A 60 -6.51 -16.19 -11.13
CA ASN A 60 -7.05 -15.93 -9.81
C ASN A 60 -6.75 -14.49 -9.40
N CYS A 61 -7.67 -13.87 -8.65
CA CYS A 61 -7.49 -12.52 -8.12
C CYS A 61 -6.28 -12.42 -7.17
N LEU A 62 -5.67 -11.23 -7.16
CA LEU A 62 -4.62 -10.86 -6.22
C LEU A 62 -5.17 -10.84 -4.80
N THR A 63 -4.31 -11.12 -3.83
CA THR A 63 -4.65 -11.12 -2.38
C THR A 63 -4.61 -9.72 -1.77
N PHE A 64 -3.98 -8.76 -2.46
CA PHE A 64 -3.86 -7.37 -2.07
C PHE A 64 -3.93 -6.47 -3.30
N LEU A 65 -4.42 -5.25 -3.13
CA LEU A 65 -4.42 -4.23 -4.19
C LEU A 65 -2.98 -3.85 -4.54
N PRO A 66 -2.50 -4.04 -5.79
CA PRO A 66 -1.19 -3.58 -6.21
C PRO A 66 -1.20 -2.05 -6.39
N TYR A 67 -0.22 -1.37 -5.80
CA TYR A 67 0.04 0.05 -6.00
C TYR A 67 1.51 0.37 -5.80
N GLY A 68 2.02 1.35 -6.52
CA GLY A 68 3.45 1.68 -6.56
C GLY A 68 3.69 3.17 -6.66
N PHE A 69 4.86 3.60 -6.23
CA PHE A 69 5.27 5.00 -6.23
C PHE A 69 6.20 5.29 -7.41
N ASN A 70 5.86 6.31 -8.20
CA ASN A 70 6.64 6.76 -9.36
C ASN A 70 7.56 7.96 -9.06
N ASP A 71 7.86 8.18 -7.79
CA ASP A 71 8.58 9.34 -7.24
C ASP A 71 7.80 10.68 -7.22
N TYR A 72 6.54 10.71 -7.70
CA TYR A 72 5.67 11.89 -7.66
C TYR A 72 4.35 11.62 -6.94
N TYR A 73 3.72 10.49 -7.24
CA TYR A 73 2.47 10.04 -6.65
C TYR A 73 2.36 8.52 -6.69
N VAL A 74 1.51 7.97 -5.83
CA VAL A 74 1.19 6.54 -5.80
C VAL A 74 0.08 6.27 -6.81
N HIS A 75 0.18 5.18 -7.56
CA HIS A 75 -0.83 4.80 -8.54
C HIS A 75 -1.03 3.28 -8.61
N LEU A 76 -2.15 2.89 -9.21
CA LEU A 76 -2.44 1.49 -9.58
C LEU A 76 -1.69 1.13 -10.87
N PRO A 77 -1.62 -0.17 -11.24
CA PRO A 77 -1.14 -0.57 -12.57
C PRO A 77 -1.86 0.22 -13.67
N GLN A 78 -1.12 0.70 -14.67
CA GLN A 78 -1.65 1.54 -15.74
C GLN A 78 -2.27 0.68 -16.85
N ASP A 79 -3.33 1.17 -17.50
CA ASP A 79 -4.02 0.51 -18.63
C ASP A 79 -4.30 -0.98 -18.40
N SER A 80 -4.71 -1.31 -17.18
CA SER A 80 -4.77 -2.68 -16.71
C SER A 80 -6.18 -3.08 -16.31
N SER A 81 -6.46 -4.39 -16.38
CA SER A 81 -7.66 -5.00 -15.83
C SER A 81 -7.25 -6.17 -14.95
N PHE A 82 -7.61 -6.12 -13.67
CA PHE A 82 -7.25 -7.13 -12.68
C PHE A 82 -8.33 -7.24 -11.61
N CYS A 83 -8.23 -8.25 -10.75
CA CYS A 83 -9.14 -8.38 -9.61
C CYS A 83 -8.38 -8.62 -8.31
N VAL A 84 -8.99 -8.17 -7.21
CA VAL A 84 -8.45 -8.30 -5.86
C VAL A 84 -9.48 -9.00 -4.98
N LYS A 85 -9.04 -9.92 -4.15
CA LYS A 85 -9.86 -10.62 -3.17
C LYS A 85 -9.84 -9.85 -1.85
N GLU A 86 -10.99 -9.35 -1.42
CA GLU A 86 -11.19 -8.70 -0.13
C GLU A 86 -12.14 -9.55 0.73
N GLY A 87 -11.56 -10.34 1.63
CA GLY A 87 -12.32 -11.32 2.41
C GLY A 87 -12.97 -12.38 1.51
N LYS A 88 -14.30 -12.32 1.38
CA LYS A 88 -15.08 -13.21 0.50
C LYS A 88 -15.41 -12.56 -0.84
N ASP A 89 -15.25 -11.25 -0.95
CA ASP A 89 -15.64 -10.48 -2.12
C ASP A 89 -14.48 -10.43 -3.13
N LEU A 90 -14.85 -10.33 -4.40
CA LEU A 90 -13.94 -10.12 -5.52
C LEU A 90 -14.25 -8.77 -6.13
N ILE A 91 -13.25 -7.90 -6.16
CA ILE A 91 -13.38 -6.54 -6.67
C ILE A 91 -12.60 -6.46 -7.97
N PHE A 92 -13.25 -6.00 -9.03
CA PHE A 92 -12.66 -5.87 -10.34
C PHE A 92 -12.22 -4.42 -10.58
N TYR A 93 -10.96 -4.28 -10.94
CA TYR A 93 -10.32 -3.02 -11.21
C TYR A 93 -10.06 -2.93 -12.70
N LYS A 94 -10.45 -1.79 -13.28
CA LYS A 94 -10.00 -1.34 -14.58
C LYS A 94 -9.37 0.03 -14.38
N THR A 95 -8.20 0.26 -14.96
CA THR A 95 -7.46 1.51 -14.79
C THR A 95 -7.26 2.23 -16.11
N ASP A 96 -7.08 3.54 -16.04
CA ASP A 96 -6.60 4.35 -17.15
C ASP A 96 -5.05 4.28 -17.26
N ASN A 97 -4.52 5.01 -18.23
CA ASN A 97 -3.08 5.12 -18.50
C ASN A 97 -2.29 5.88 -17.43
N HIS A 98 -2.96 6.43 -16.41
CA HIS A 98 -2.34 7.11 -15.27
C HIS A 98 -2.55 6.37 -13.95
N GLY A 99 -3.15 5.17 -14.00
CA GLY A 99 -3.39 4.31 -12.84
C GLY A 99 -4.57 4.77 -11.97
N GLY A 100 -5.49 5.56 -12.51
CA GLY A 100 -6.78 5.89 -11.89
C GLY A 100 -7.79 4.76 -12.11
N ARG A 101 -8.55 4.39 -11.07
CA ARG A 101 -9.60 3.36 -11.17
C ARG A 101 -10.80 3.93 -11.93
N LEU A 102 -11.25 3.21 -12.97
CA LEU A 102 -12.47 3.50 -13.69
C LEU A 102 -13.67 2.89 -12.95
N VAL A 103 -14.63 3.73 -12.59
CA VAL A 103 -15.91 3.31 -12.02
C VAL A 103 -17.02 3.95 -12.86
N SER A 104 -17.65 3.15 -13.71
CA SER A 104 -18.55 3.63 -14.77
C SER A 104 -19.84 2.83 -14.90
N SER A 105 -20.88 3.47 -15.43
CA SER A 105 -22.09 2.82 -15.93
C SER A 105 -22.46 3.40 -17.30
N GLU A 106 -23.03 2.57 -18.17
CA GLU A 106 -23.58 2.99 -19.47
C GLU A 106 -24.67 4.07 -19.34
N LYS A 107 -25.28 4.22 -18.15
CA LYS A 107 -26.27 5.25 -17.86
C LYS A 107 -25.71 6.68 -17.93
N PHE A 108 -24.40 6.86 -17.77
CA PHE A 108 -23.78 8.18 -17.69
C PHE A 108 -22.74 8.37 -18.79
N SER A 109 -22.80 9.51 -19.47
CA SER A 109 -21.87 9.86 -20.56
C SER A 109 -20.73 10.80 -20.12
N LYS A 110 -20.88 11.46 -18.97
CA LYS A 110 -19.90 12.41 -18.44
C LYS A 110 -19.06 11.75 -17.36
N GLU A 111 -17.78 12.08 -17.35
CA GLU A 111 -16.81 11.56 -16.40
C GLU A 111 -16.24 12.69 -15.53
N ILE A 112 -15.98 12.40 -14.25
CA ILE A 112 -15.33 13.31 -13.31
C ILE A 112 -14.11 12.61 -12.73
N GLN A 113 -12.97 13.28 -12.74
CA GLN A 113 -11.77 12.82 -12.06
C GLN A 113 -11.85 13.17 -10.57
N VAL A 114 -11.52 12.21 -9.73
CA VAL A 114 -11.64 12.28 -8.27
C VAL A 114 -10.31 11.89 -7.65
N PHE A 115 -9.82 12.70 -6.70
CA PHE A 115 -8.49 12.55 -6.10
C PHE A 115 -8.55 12.53 -4.58
N GLY A 116 -7.64 11.78 -3.95
CA GLY A 116 -7.41 11.86 -2.51
C GLY A 116 -7.39 10.50 -1.80
N ASP A 117 -7.99 10.42 -0.62
CA ASP A 117 -7.86 9.23 0.24
C ASP A 117 -8.68 8.05 -0.26
N SER A 118 -8.03 6.89 -0.36
CA SER A 118 -8.59 5.66 -0.93
C SER A 118 -9.83 5.17 -0.19
N GLN A 119 -9.86 5.32 1.15
CA GLN A 119 -10.95 4.81 1.99
C GLN A 119 -12.17 5.73 1.90
N VAL A 120 -11.94 7.04 1.95
CA VAL A 120 -13.02 8.02 1.80
C VAL A 120 -13.64 7.94 0.41
N LEU A 121 -12.81 7.74 -0.61
CA LEU A 121 -13.26 7.65 -1.99
C LEU A 121 -13.83 6.28 -2.35
N GLY A 122 -13.86 5.31 -1.43
CA GLY A 122 -14.40 3.99 -1.72
C GLY A 122 -13.71 3.35 -2.92
N LEU A 123 -12.38 3.36 -2.93
CA LEU A 123 -11.59 2.81 -4.04
C LEU A 123 -11.92 1.34 -4.31
N ASP A 124 -12.50 0.62 -3.35
CA ASP A 124 -12.95 -0.77 -3.35
C ASP A 124 -14.41 -0.96 -3.82
N VAL A 125 -15.18 0.12 -4.01
CA VAL A 125 -16.59 0.04 -4.40
C VAL A 125 -16.74 -0.48 -5.83
N GLU A 126 -17.37 -1.66 -5.97
CA GLU A 126 -17.53 -2.35 -7.24
C GLU A 126 -18.59 -1.73 -8.17
N LYS A 127 -19.76 -1.42 -7.62
CA LYS A 127 -20.88 -0.88 -8.40
C LYS A 127 -20.95 0.62 -8.21
N ILE A 128 -20.91 1.35 -9.33
CA ILE A 128 -21.01 2.81 -9.31
C ILE A 128 -22.27 3.30 -8.57
N ASP A 129 -23.42 2.63 -8.72
CA ASP A 129 -24.68 2.97 -8.05
C ASP A 129 -24.57 2.93 -6.50
N HIS A 130 -23.57 2.24 -5.93
CA HIS A 130 -23.28 2.20 -4.50
C HIS A 130 -22.24 3.25 -4.05
N HIS A 131 -21.56 3.90 -4.99
CA HIS A 131 -20.54 4.89 -4.67
C HIS A 131 -21.20 6.18 -4.17
N TYR A 132 -20.81 6.68 -2.99
CA TYR A 132 -21.49 7.82 -2.34
C TYR A 132 -21.55 9.08 -3.22
N LEU A 133 -20.51 9.35 -4.03
CA LEU A 133 -20.53 10.47 -4.98
C LEU A 133 -21.67 10.39 -6.00
N GLN A 134 -22.27 9.23 -6.26
CA GLN A 134 -23.49 9.14 -7.09
C GLN A 134 -24.70 9.87 -6.52
N GLN A 135 -24.74 10.10 -5.21
CA GLN A 135 -25.81 10.87 -4.59
C GLN A 135 -25.68 12.37 -4.93
N LEU A 136 -24.45 12.82 -5.23
CA LEU A 136 -24.13 14.21 -5.53
C LEU A 136 -23.96 14.47 -7.04
N TYR A 137 -23.40 13.50 -7.75
CA TYR A 137 -22.98 13.62 -9.14
C TYR A 137 -23.38 12.35 -9.91
N LYS A 138 -24.36 12.48 -10.81
CA LYS A 138 -24.83 11.40 -11.70
C LYS A 138 -23.88 11.24 -12.90
N ASN A 139 -22.66 10.78 -12.62
CA ASN A 139 -21.52 10.77 -13.56
C ASN A 139 -20.71 9.47 -13.45
N ASN A 140 -19.88 9.16 -14.44
CA ASN A 140 -18.79 8.19 -14.28
C ASN A 140 -17.61 8.83 -13.52
N PHE A 141 -16.76 8.01 -12.91
CA PHE A 141 -15.62 8.49 -12.13
C PHE A 141 -14.31 7.83 -12.57
N ILE A 142 -13.25 8.63 -12.64
CA ILE A 142 -11.87 8.14 -12.58
C ILE A 142 -11.33 8.50 -11.20
N ILE A 143 -10.99 7.48 -10.40
CA ILE A 143 -10.58 7.64 -9.01
C ILE A 143 -9.06 7.47 -8.92
N TYR A 144 -8.35 8.58 -8.75
CA TYR A 144 -6.91 8.64 -8.46
C TYR A 144 -6.71 8.69 -6.94
N ALA A 145 -6.88 7.54 -6.32
CA ALA A 145 -6.85 7.41 -4.87
C ALA A 145 -6.04 6.19 -4.44
N ALA A 146 -4.97 5.84 -5.14
CA ALA A 146 -4.13 4.72 -4.72
C ALA A 146 -3.68 4.91 -3.25
N PRO A 147 -3.60 3.83 -2.45
CA PRO A 147 -3.28 3.94 -1.03
C PRO A 147 -2.00 4.74 -0.77
N ASN A 148 -2.00 5.48 0.34
CA ASN A 148 -0.89 6.36 0.75
C ASN A 148 -0.65 7.59 -0.14
N ASN A 149 -1.55 7.94 -1.06
CA ASN A 149 -1.59 9.31 -1.55
C ASN A 149 -2.10 10.25 -0.46
N GLY A 150 -1.36 11.34 -0.22
CA GLY A 150 -1.78 12.48 0.58
C GLY A 150 -1.92 13.75 -0.27
N PRO A 151 -2.08 14.92 0.38
CA PRO A 151 -2.29 16.17 -0.34
C PRO A 151 -1.17 16.56 -1.30
N TYR A 152 0.09 16.31 -0.94
CA TYR A 152 1.22 16.62 -1.83
C TYR A 152 1.28 15.70 -3.04
N GLU A 153 1.01 14.41 -2.90
CA GLU A 153 0.94 13.48 -4.05
C GLU A 153 -0.19 13.87 -5.02
N VAL A 154 -1.34 14.31 -4.49
CA VAL A 154 -2.42 14.85 -5.33
C VAL A 154 -1.96 16.11 -6.08
N ILE A 155 -1.32 17.06 -5.40
CA ILE A 155 -0.79 18.28 -6.05
C ILE A 155 0.26 17.91 -7.11
N ASN A 156 1.15 16.96 -6.83
CA ASN A 156 2.16 16.49 -7.77
C ASN A 156 1.52 15.88 -9.02
N PHE A 157 0.50 15.05 -8.87
CA PHE A 157 -0.28 14.54 -10.00
C PHE A 157 -0.87 15.68 -10.83
N LEU A 158 -1.58 16.60 -10.17
CA LEU A 158 -2.26 17.71 -10.86
C LEU A 158 -1.27 18.61 -11.61
N ASN A 159 -0.08 18.83 -11.05
CA ASN A 159 0.97 19.63 -11.69
C ASN A 159 1.63 18.93 -12.87
N LYS A 160 1.85 17.62 -12.76
CA LYS A 160 2.53 16.82 -13.79
C LYS A 160 1.64 16.49 -14.98
N ASN A 161 0.34 16.35 -14.73
CA ASN A 161 -0.64 15.82 -15.69
C ASN A 161 -1.72 16.86 -16.04
N ARG A 162 -1.36 18.16 -16.13
CA ARG A 162 -2.32 19.27 -16.31
C ARG A 162 -3.16 19.16 -17.57
N ASP A 163 -2.58 18.58 -18.62
CA ASP A 163 -3.15 18.42 -19.95
C ASP A 163 -4.31 17.43 -20.01
N ILE A 164 -4.36 16.48 -19.07
CA ILE A 164 -5.44 15.46 -19.00
C ILE A 164 -6.55 15.83 -18.01
N LEU A 165 -6.45 16.97 -17.33
CA LEU A 165 -7.41 17.34 -16.29
C LEU A 165 -8.73 17.80 -16.89
N ASN A 166 -9.81 17.19 -16.43
CA ASN A 166 -11.15 17.63 -16.76
C ASN A 166 -11.42 19.04 -16.19
N LYS A 167 -12.29 19.80 -16.86
CA LYS A 167 -12.72 21.14 -16.39
C LYS A 167 -13.22 21.13 -14.94
N LYS A 168 -13.78 20.01 -14.48
CA LYS A 168 -14.19 19.78 -13.11
C LYS A 168 -13.51 18.53 -12.57
N ILE A 169 -12.80 18.72 -11.46
CA ILE A 169 -12.24 17.64 -10.64
C ILE A 169 -12.85 17.70 -9.24
N ILE A 170 -12.77 16.60 -8.50
CA ILE A 170 -13.14 16.53 -7.09
C ILE A 170 -11.91 16.08 -6.30
N ILE A 171 -11.65 16.71 -5.17
CA ILE A 171 -10.56 16.34 -4.27
C ILE A 171 -11.17 16.09 -2.89
N ASN A 172 -10.91 14.94 -2.29
CA ASN A 172 -11.42 14.58 -0.97
C ASN A 172 -10.33 13.97 -0.09
N PHE A 173 -10.12 14.57 1.08
CA PHE A 173 -9.13 14.13 2.06
C PHE A 173 -9.78 13.74 3.37
N ASN A 174 -9.25 12.70 4.00
CA ASN A 174 -9.56 12.35 5.37
C ASN A 174 -8.63 13.12 6.32
N PHE A 175 -9.08 14.24 6.90
CA PHE A 175 -8.23 15.03 7.81
C PHE A 175 -7.60 14.23 8.96
N SER A 176 -8.23 13.17 9.44
CA SER A 176 -7.69 12.36 10.54
C SER A 176 -6.46 11.55 10.13
N VAL A 177 -6.36 11.21 8.84
CA VAL A 177 -5.31 10.36 8.28
C VAL A 177 -4.37 11.18 7.40
N ASP A 178 -4.86 12.12 6.62
CA ASP A 178 -4.01 12.90 5.70
C ASP A 178 -3.20 13.99 6.39
N LEU A 179 -3.56 14.40 7.61
CA LEU A 179 -2.84 15.46 8.30
C LEU A 179 -1.39 15.07 8.64
N TYR A 180 -1.05 13.78 8.82
CA TYR A 180 0.35 13.40 8.99
C TYR A 180 1.11 13.34 7.65
N ARG A 181 0.40 13.23 6.52
CA ARG A 181 0.98 13.19 5.17
C ARG A 181 1.38 14.56 4.62
N VAL A 182 0.97 15.64 5.29
CA VAL A 182 1.44 17.00 4.97
C VAL A 182 2.70 17.41 5.75
N GLU A 183 3.26 16.52 6.59
CA GLU A 183 4.52 16.80 7.26
C GLU A 183 5.71 16.65 6.32
N LEU A 184 6.77 17.44 6.53
CA LEU A 184 7.99 17.40 5.70
C LEU A 184 8.70 16.04 5.75
N GLU A 185 8.48 15.27 6.82
CA GLU A 185 9.06 13.93 6.99
C GLU A 185 8.23 12.83 6.31
N TRP A 186 7.06 13.17 5.73
CA TRP A 186 6.28 12.22 4.94
C TRP A 186 6.99 11.93 3.62
N ASP A 187 7.31 10.65 3.41
CA ASP A 187 7.85 10.13 2.16
C ASP A 187 7.12 8.81 1.84
N PRO A 188 6.37 8.73 0.73
CA PRO A 188 5.71 7.51 0.29
C PRO A 188 6.63 6.29 0.22
N ASN A 189 7.93 6.45 -0.04
CA ASN A 189 8.88 5.33 -0.06
C ASN A 189 8.96 4.57 1.26
N ASN A 190 8.62 5.21 2.38
CA ASN A 190 8.60 4.57 3.69
C ASN A 190 7.35 3.70 3.92
N PHE A 191 6.35 3.80 3.04
CA PHE A 191 5.02 3.19 3.21
C PHE A 191 4.52 2.43 1.96
N VAL A 192 5.19 2.59 0.83
CA VAL A 192 4.85 1.94 -0.44
C VAL A 192 5.93 0.93 -0.77
N ALA A 193 5.54 -0.34 -0.85
CA ALA A 193 6.46 -1.45 -1.04
C ALA A 193 7.01 -1.55 -2.47
N LEU A 194 6.26 -1.04 -3.45
CA LEU A 194 6.54 -1.23 -4.88
C LEU A 194 6.94 0.06 -5.56
N LYS A 195 7.81 -0.06 -6.55
CA LYS A 195 8.03 0.97 -7.57
C LYS A 195 7.07 0.78 -8.74
N ASP A 196 6.86 1.86 -9.49
CA ASP A 196 5.96 1.90 -10.63
C ASP A 196 6.26 0.83 -11.69
N TYR A 197 7.54 0.64 -12.04
CA TYR A 197 7.98 -0.34 -13.03
C TYR A 197 7.72 -1.80 -12.62
N GLU A 198 7.48 -2.07 -11.33
CA GLU A 198 7.18 -3.41 -10.82
C GLU A 198 5.69 -3.76 -10.95
N LEU A 199 4.81 -2.78 -11.15
CA LEU A 199 3.36 -2.97 -11.10
C LEU A 199 2.83 -3.87 -12.21
N ASN A 200 3.32 -3.71 -13.44
CA ASN A 200 2.87 -4.51 -14.57
C ASN A 200 3.34 -5.96 -14.41
N GLU A 201 4.59 -6.16 -14.00
CA GLU A 201 5.15 -7.49 -13.76
C GLU A 201 4.37 -8.26 -12.66
N ILE A 202 3.86 -7.55 -11.66
CA ILE A 202 3.09 -8.17 -10.56
C ILE A 202 1.77 -8.77 -11.03
N LEU A 203 1.16 -8.21 -12.09
CA LEU A 203 -0.05 -8.78 -12.69
C LEU A 203 0.23 -10.10 -13.40
N ASP A 204 1.40 -10.23 -14.01
CA ASP A 204 1.83 -11.44 -14.72
C ASP A 204 2.40 -12.52 -13.77
N TYR A 205 2.99 -12.09 -12.65
CA TYR A 205 3.69 -12.94 -11.67
C TYR A 205 3.18 -12.73 -10.23
N PRO A 206 1.94 -13.12 -9.91
CA PRO A 206 1.33 -12.88 -8.58
C PRO A 206 2.08 -13.57 -7.41
N LEU A 207 2.82 -14.67 -7.67
CA LEU A 207 3.67 -15.29 -6.66
C LEU A 207 4.87 -14.40 -6.29
N LYS A 208 5.44 -13.67 -7.25
CA LYS A 208 6.49 -12.67 -7.01
C LYS A 208 5.96 -11.58 -6.08
N TYR A 209 4.74 -11.13 -6.32
CA TYR A 209 4.09 -10.13 -5.48
C TYR A 209 3.90 -10.61 -4.04
N ASN A 210 3.32 -11.81 -3.86
CA ASN A 210 3.15 -12.41 -2.52
C ASN A 210 4.47 -12.50 -1.77
N TRP A 211 5.56 -12.84 -2.45
CA TRP A 211 6.89 -12.89 -1.85
C TRP A 211 7.41 -11.50 -1.45
N ILE A 212 7.23 -10.48 -2.28
CA ILE A 212 7.59 -9.08 -1.96
C ILE A 212 6.84 -8.63 -0.71
N ILE A 213 5.52 -8.85 -0.66
CA ILE A 213 4.70 -8.52 0.52
C ILE A 213 5.20 -9.27 1.76
N PHE A 214 5.40 -10.59 1.65
CA PHE A 214 5.91 -11.40 2.75
C PHE A 214 7.26 -10.91 3.28
N LYS A 215 8.21 -10.60 2.39
CA LYS A 215 9.53 -10.06 2.75
C LYS A 215 9.41 -8.71 3.45
N ASN A 216 8.56 -7.82 2.95
CA ASN A 216 8.38 -6.49 3.52
C ASN A 216 7.68 -6.56 4.90
N LEU A 217 6.72 -7.47 5.07
CA LEU A 217 6.12 -7.78 6.37
C LEU A 217 7.17 -8.31 7.38
N LEU A 218 8.03 -9.25 6.97
CA LEU A 218 9.09 -9.79 7.85
C LEU A 218 10.13 -8.74 8.24
N SER A 219 10.44 -7.81 7.33
CA SER A 219 11.46 -6.79 7.56
C SER A 219 10.92 -5.50 8.19
N ASN A 220 9.61 -5.42 8.46
CA ASN A 220 8.91 -4.20 8.89
C ASN A 220 9.21 -2.99 7.98
N LYS A 221 9.50 -3.22 6.71
CA LYS A 221 9.77 -2.17 5.72
C LYS A 221 8.53 -1.91 4.91
N ASN A 222 8.21 -0.64 4.68
CA ASN A 222 7.16 -0.19 3.76
C ASN A 222 5.75 -0.72 4.11
N PHE A 223 5.57 -1.23 5.33
CA PHE A 223 4.29 -1.59 5.92
C PHE A 223 4.20 -1.05 7.33
N THR A 224 3.14 -0.31 7.62
CA THR A 224 2.88 0.16 8.98
C THR A 224 2.29 -0.98 9.81
N LEU A 225 3.15 -1.86 10.34
CA LEU A 225 2.73 -2.94 11.24
C LEU A 225 2.35 -2.43 12.64
N LYS A 226 2.95 -1.31 13.06
CA LYS A 226 2.69 -0.68 14.35
C LYS A 226 2.23 0.75 14.12
N ARG A 227 0.91 0.97 14.21
CA ARG A 227 0.36 2.32 14.29
C ARG A 227 1.01 3.05 15.46
N TYR A 228 1.31 4.34 15.27
CA TYR A 228 1.71 5.17 16.40
C TYR A 228 0.64 5.06 17.50
N ASN A 229 1.09 4.96 18.76
CA ASN A 229 0.19 5.05 19.91
C ASN A 229 -0.62 6.35 19.80
N ASN A 230 -1.92 6.29 20.12
CA ASN A 230 -2.83 7.43 20.17
C ASN A 230 -2.22 8.67 20.83
N ASN A 231 -1.49 8.52 21.93
CA ASN A 231 -0.81 9.63 22.61
C ASN A 231 0.28 10.28 21.74
N LYS A 232 1.02 9.50 20.95
CA LYS A 232 2.02 10.03 20.01
C LYS A 232 1.34 10.73 18.84
N MET A 233 0.24 10.16 18.31
CA MET A 233 -0.55 10.81 17.26
C MET A 233 -1.18 12.12 17.73
N GLN A 234 -1.74 12.13 18.94
CA GLN A 234 -2.30 13.33 19.56
C GLN A 234 -1.20 14.37 19.84
N LYS A 235 -0.02 13.97 20.30
CA LYS A 235 1.11 14.90 20.48
C LYS A 235 1.58 15.50 19.15
N LEU A 236 1.70 14.70 18.08
CA LEU A 236 2.02 15.22 16.75
C LEU A 236 0.96 16.23 16.28
N PHE A 237 -0.32 15.90 16.49
CA PHE A 237 -1.43 16.80 16.18
C PHE A 237 -1.37 18.11 16.97
N LEU A 238 -1.20 18.04 18.29
CA LEU A 238 -1.22 19.19 19.19
C LEU A 238 0.06 20.04 19.11
N ASN A 239 1.21 19.42 18.80
CA ASN A 239 2.49 20.11 18.68
C ASN A 239 2.73 20.70 17.29
N LYS A 240 1.82 20.48 16.33
CA LYS A 240 1.85 21.20 15.06
C LYS A 240 1.59 22.68 15.32
N ASN A 241 2.66 23.47 15.25
CA ASN A 241 2.53 24.92 15.17
C ASN A 241 1.79 25.27 13.87
N HIS A 242 0.55 25.73 14.00
CA HIS A 242 -0.31 26.15 12.89
C HIS A 242 0.29 27.29 12.01
N ASN A 243 1.44 27.86 12.41
CA ASN A 243 2.11 28.97 11.73
C ASN A 243 3.21 28.55 10.73
N LYS A 244 3.42 27.25 10.47
CA LYS A 244 4.38 26.75 9.47
C LYS A 244 3.75 25.70 8.54
N ILE A 245 2.65 26.05 7.90
CA ILE A 245 2.26 25.40 6.65
C ILE A 245 2.74 26.36 5.56
N GLN A 246 3.92 26.07 4.99
CA GLN A 246 4.46 26.76 3.81
C GLN A 246 4.24 25.88 2.59
#